data_AF-A0A920CCU7-F1
#
_entry.id   AF-A0A920CCU7-F1
#
_cell.length_a   1.000
_cell.length_b   1.000
_cell.length_c   1.000
_cell.angle_alpha   90.00
_cell.angle_beta   90.00
_cell.angle_gamma   90.00
#
_symmetry.space_group_name_H-M   'P 1'
#
loop_
_entity.id
_entity.type
_entity.pdbx_description
1 polymer ?
#
loop_
_entity_poly.entity_id
_entity_poly.type
_entity_poly.pdbx_seq_one_letter_code
_entity_poly.pdbx_strand_id
1 'polypeptide(L)' 'MIPFSHTWPYDKQMGDIYVHECPFCGAGNVRLNLKPGELKTVNEGRKKLVVFPCCSSRLNVIETDNDYLRFDQPVR' A
#
# COMPACT_ATOMS: atom_id res chain seq x y z
N MET A 1 7.10 -8.28 17.77
CA MET A 1 7.28 -8.64 16.35
C MET A 1 5.98 -8.30 15.63
N ILE A 2 6.02 -7.41 14.65
CA ILE A 2 4.83 -7.01 13.89
C ILE A 2 4.51 -8.13 12.87
N PRO A 3 3.24 -8.52 12.67
CA PRO A 3 2.91 -9.60 11.76
C PRO A 3 3.08 -9.16 10.29
N PHE A 4 3.85 -9.95 9.55
CA PHE A 4 4.02 -9.82 8.08
C PHE A 4 2.70 -9.99 7.30
N SER A 5 1.63 -10.47 7.93
CA SER A 5 0.32 -10.59 7.30
C SER A 5 -0.32 -9.24 6.95
N HIS A 6 0.19 -8.13 7.49
CA HIS A 6 -0.33 -6.78 7.21
C HIS A 6 0.51 -6.00 6.19
N THR A 7 1.61 -6.57 5.70
CA THR A 7 2.57 -5.86 4.85
C THR A 7 2.45 -6.29 3.39
N TRP A 8 2.61 -5.35 2.47
CA TRP A 8 2.62 -5.63 1.04
C TRP A 8 3.68 -4.81 0.31
N PRO A 9 4.45 -5.41 -0.62
CA PRO A 9 5.50 -4.72 -1.33
C PRO A 9 4.94 -3.70 -2.32
N TYR A 10 5.66 -2.60 -2.53
CA TYR A 10 5.32 -1.57 -3.49
C TYR A 10 6.54 -1.05 -4.24
N ASP A 11 6.30 -0.50 -5.43
CA ASP A 11 7.28 0.14 -6.29
C ASP A 11 6.94 1.62 -6.50
N LYS A 12 7.98 2.42 -6.71
CA LYS A 12 7.88 3.83 -7.13
C LYS A 12 8.25 3.93 -8.61
N GLN A 13 7.29 4.27 -9.47
CA GLN A 13 7.53 4.38 -10.91
C GLN A 13 6.94 5.69 -11.44
N MET A 14 7.77 6.51 -12.09
CA MET A 14 7.38 7.80 -12.72
C MET A 14 6.57 8.74 -11.81
N GLY A 15 6.80 8.70 -10.49
CA GLY A 15 6.09 9.54 -9.52
C GLY A 15 4.77 8.96 -9.00
N ASP A 16 4.42 7.75 -9.40
CA ASP A 16 3.29 6.97 -8.91
C ASP A 16 3.75 5.77 -8.09
N ILE A 17 2.83 5.23 -7.27
CA ILE A 17 3.06 4.04 -6.45
C ILE A 17 2.30 2.85 -7.06
N TYR A 18 2.98 1.71 -7.18
CA TYR A 18 2.42 0.48 -7.72
C TYR A 18 2.60 -0.68 -6.75
N VAL A 19 1.68 -1.66 -6.81
CA VAL A 19 1.93 -3.00 -6.27
C VAL A 19 2.03 -3.98 -7.43
N HIS A 20 2.98 -4.92 -7.36
CA HIS A 20 3.15 -5.93 -8.40
C HIS A 20 1.93 -6.83 -8.55
N GLU A 21 1.29 -7.16 -7.44
CA GLU A 21 0.09 -8.00 -7.41
C GLU A 21 -0.88 -7.44 -6.36
N CYS A 22 -2.18 -7.48 -6.63
CA CYS A 22 -3.20 -7.09 -5.67
C CYS A 22 -3.46 -8.23 -4.68
N PRO A 23 -3.40 -8.00 -3.36
CA PRO A 23 -3.64 -9.04 -2.36
C PRO A 23 -5.08 -9.58 -2.34
N PHE A 24 -6.02 -8.90 -3.00
CA PHE A 24 -7.44 -9.24 -2.95
C PHE A 24 -7.93 -10.01 -4.18
N CYS A 25 -7.49 -9.60 -5.37
CA CYS A 25 -7.97 -10.18 -6.64
C CYS A 25 -6.84 -10.72 -7.53
N GLY A 26 -5.58 -10.64 -7.11
CA GLY A 26 -4.43 -11.12 -7.88
C GLY A 26 -4.09 -10.29 -9.11
N ALA A 27 -4.72 -9.12 -9.30
CA ALA A 27 -4.42 -8.27 -10.45
C ALA A 27 -2.96 -7.76 -10.41
N GLY A 28 -2.28 -7.82 -11.55
CA GLY A 28 -0.89 -7.39 -11.67
C GLY A 28 -0.72 -5.87 -11.89
N ASN A 29 0.43 -5.31 -11.48
CA ASN A 29 0.86 -3.93 -11.73
C ASN A 29 -0.22 -2.88 -11.44
N VAL A 30 -0.74 -2.91 -10.22
CA VAL A 30 -1.87 -2.06 -9.81
C VAL A 30 -1.34 -0.73 -9.29
N ARG A 31 -1.68 0.37 -9.98
CA ARG A 31 -1.41 1.72 -9.51
C ARG A 31 -2.28 2.07 -8.31
N LEU A 32 -1.67 2.50 -7.22
CA LEU A 32 -2.36 2.96 -6.02
C LEU A 32 -2.68 4.47 -6.12
N ASN A 33 -3.73 4.90 -5.44
CA ASN A 33 -4.06 6.32 -5.23
C ASN A 33 -3.19 6.96 -4.12
N LEU A 34 -1.90 6.67 -4.13
CA LEU A 34 -0.91 7.09 -3.15
C LEU A 34 0.26 7.74 -3.89
N LYS A 35 0.65 8.94 -3.49
CA LYS A 35 1.83 9.62 -4.05
C LYS A 35 3.08 9.37 -3.21
N PRO A 36 4.29 9.38 -3.80
CA PRO A 36 5.54 9.24 -3.06
C PRO A 36 5.70 10.22 -1.90
N GLY A 37 5.23 11.47 -2.06
CA GLY A 37 5.26 12.48 -0.99
C GLY A 37 4.35 12.16 0.20
N GLU A 38 3.29 11.37 0.00
CA GLU A 38 2.37 10.96 1.06
C GLU A 38 2.95 9.84 1.92
N LEU A 39 3.88 9.04 1.39
CA LEU A 39 4.56 7.99 2.15
C LEU A 39 5.23 8.55 3.41
N LYS A 40 5.90 9.71 3.28
CA LYS A 40 6.53 10.38 4.42
C LYS A 40 5.51 10.74 5.50
N THR A 41 4.35 11.29 5.10
CA THR A 41 3.30 11.65 6.06
C THR A 41 2.71 10.42 6.76
N VAL A 42 2.68 9.27 6.08
CA VAL A 42 2.22 8.01 6.68
C VAL A 42 3.22 7.46 7.67
N ASN A 43 4.51 7.51 7.34
CA ASN A 43 5.59 7.17 8.26
C ASN A 43 5.58 8.05 9.53
N GLU A 44 5.19 9.32 9.42
CA GLU A 44 5.00 10.25 10.55
C GLU A 44 3.73 9.96 11.39
N GLY A 45 3.02 8.86 11.12
CA GLY A 45 1.88 8.38 11.90
C GLY A 45 0.50 8.79 11.37
N ARG A 46 0.40 9.40 10.18
CA ARG A 46 -0.89 9.71 9.57
C ARG A 46 -1.41 8.52 8.76
N LYS A 47 -2.61 8.04 9.06
CA LYS A 47 -3.22 6.99 8.24
C LYS A 47 -3.67 7.53 6.88
N LYS A 48 -3.47 6.74 5.82
CA LYS A 48 -3.93 7.08 4.46
C LYS A 48 -4.81 5.97 3.90
N LEU A 49 -6.02 6.31 3.48
CA LEU A 49 -6.89 5.38 2.77
C LEU A 49 -6.37 5.14 1.35
N VAL A 50 -6.03 3.90 1.05
CA VAL A 50 -5.67 3.42 -0.28
C VAL A 50 -6.84 2.61 -0.84
N VAL A 51 -7.16 2.86 -2.10
CA VAL A 51 -8.17 2.14 -2.87
C VAL A 51 -7.48 1.40 -3.99
N PHE A 52 -7.72 0.10 -4.08
CA PHE A 52 -7.24 -0.75 -5.16
C PHE A 52 -8.20 -0.62 -6.35
N PRO A 53 -7.81 0.04 -7.46
CA PRO A 53 -8.73 0.30 -8.58
C PRO A 53 -9.20 -0.97 -9.30
N CYS A 54 -8.48 -2.08 -9.17
CA CYS A 54 -8.81 -3.36 -9.81
C CYS A 54 -10.00 -4.09 -9.18
N CYS A 55 -10.25 -3.92 -7.89
CA CYS A 55 -11.31 -4.63 -7.16
C CYS A 55 -12.16 -3.72 -6.24
N SER A 56 -11.84 -2.42 -6.19
CA SER A 56 -12.45 -1.45 -5.27
C SER A 56 -12.25 -1.77 -3.77
N SER A 57 -11.41 -2.74 -3.44
CA SER A 57 -10.97 -2.97 -2.06
C SER A 57 -10.24 -1.74 -1.53
N ARG A 58 -10.37 -1.50 -0.22
CA ARG A 58 -9.83 -0.31 0.43
C ARG A 58 -9.26 -0.65 1.80
N LEU A 59 -8.10 -0.08 2.10
CA LEU A 59 -7.38 -0.28 3.35
C LEU A 59 -6.70 1.00 3.79
N ASN A 60 -6.49 1.17 5.09
CA ASN A 60 -5.66 2.25 5.57
C ASN A 60 -4.21 1.78 5.62
N VAL A 61 -3.33 2.49 4.92
CA VAL A 61 -1.89 2.40 5.15
C VAL A 61 -1.62 3.15 6.45
N ILE A 62 -1.08 2.43 7.43
CA ILE A 62 -0.80 2.94 8.78
C ILE A 62 0.69 3.27 8.99
N GLU A 63 1.55 2.67 8.17
CA GLU A 63 2.98 2.84 8.22
C GLU A 63 3.56 2.46 6.84
N THR A 64 4.65 3.09 6.46
CA THR A 64 5.35 2.79 5.21
C THR A 64 6.84 2.73 5.47
N ASP A 65 7.49 1.72 4.91
CA ASP A 65 8.94 1.62 4.82
C ASP A 65 9.39 1.97 3.38
N ASN A 66 10.66 1.73 3.06
CA ASN A 66 11.23 1.97 1.73
C ASN A 66 10.50 1.19 0.63
N ASP A 67 10.11 -0.06 0.90
CA ASP A 67 9.62 -1.00 -0.11
C ASP A 67 8.30 -1.71 0.30
N TYR A 68 7.79 -1.46 1.52
CA TYR A 68 6.58 -2.10 2.03
C TYR A 68 5.56 -1.09 2.56
N LEU A 69 4.29 -1.34 2.25
CA LEU A 69 3.14 -0.70 2.87
C LEU A 69 2.62 -1.60 3.99
N ARG A 70 2.32 -1.02 5.16
CA ARG A 70 1.65 -1.72 6.25
C ARG A 70 0.21 -1.25 6.38
N PHE A 71 -0.71 -2.21 6.43
CA PHE A 71 -2.14 -1.94 6.53
C PHE A 71 -2.70 -2.15 7.93
N ASP A 72 -3.87 -1.55 8.19
CA ASP A 72 -4.65 -1.77 9.41
C ASP A 72 -5.34 -3.13 9.47
N GLN A 73 -5.44 -3.82 8.33
CA GLN A 73 -6.04 -5.15 8.21
C GLN A 73 -5.06 -6.13 7.54
N PRO A 74 -5.21 -7.45 7.77
CA PRO A 74 -4.40 -8.46 7.08
C PRO A 74 -4.71 -8.51 5.58
N VAL A 75 -3.66 -8.72 4.79
CA VAL A 75 -3.64 -8.81 3.32
C VAL A 75 -3.03 -10.13 2.82
N ARG A 76 -2.80 -11.08 3.74
CA ARG A 76 -2.24 -12.40 3.48
C ARG A 76 -2.94 -13.45 4.34
#